data_AF-N2B127-F1
#
_entry.id   AF-N2B127-F1
#
_cell.length_a   1.000
_cell.length_b   1.000
_cell.length_c   1.000
_cell.angle_alpha   90.00
_cell.angle_beta   90.00
_cell.angle_gamma   90.00
#
_symmetry.space_group_name_H-M   'P 1'
#
loop_
_entity.id
_entity.type
_entity.pdbx_description
1 polymer ?
#
loop_
_entity_poly.entity_id
_entity_poly.type
_entity_poly.pdbx_seq_one_letter_code
_entity_poly.pdbx_strand_id
1 'polypeptide(L)'
;MDRKEHMWFFFQFLQEVEKGMSKEEEKQVMIEKAINLKLMCDYAVSCSYGDIVLIICMLHDYVKMLDELRADDIQYQAYYRKKFMKMADRLAAQICYDYDEAVEKCRKKQQKKESNSDVGEDGLSQLIRRDFKASKKNEGGEE
;
A
#
# COMPACT_ATOMS: atom_id res chain seq x y z
N MET A 1 12.74 -10.20 7.93
CA MET A 1 11.87 -9.03 8.19
C MET A 1 11.30 -9.21 9.58
N ASP A 2 11.44 -8.20 10.42
CA ASP A 2 10.86 -8.23 11.77
C ASP A 2 9.32 -8.11 11.69
N ARG A 3 8.60 -8.76 12.61
CA ARG A 3 7.12 -8.72 12.63
C ARG A 3 6.59 -7.29 12.71
N LYS A 4 7.30 -6.40 13.40
CA LYS A 4 6.94 -4.98 13.50
C LYS A 4 7.17 -4.26 12.18
N GLU A 5 8.23 -4.59 11.44
CA GLU A 5 8.49 -4.03 10.11
C GLU A 5 7.39 -4.43 9.13
N HIS A 6 6.93 -5.69 9.16
CA HIS A 6 5.88 -6.16 8.27
C HIS A 6 4.53 -5.51 8.57
N MET A 7 4.18 -5.39 9.86
CA MET A 7 2.96 -4.70 10.29
C MET A 7 3.02 -3.19 10.01
N TRP A 8 4.19 -2.57 10.19
CA TRP A 8 4.43 -1.18 9.82
C TRP A 8 4.28 -0.95 8.31
N PHE A 9 4.81 -1.86 7.49
CA PHE A 9 4.64 -1.84 6.04
C PHE A 9 3.16 -1.91 5.64
N PHE A 10 2.35 -2.77 6.25
CA PHE A 10 0.92 -2.88 5.93
C PHE A 10 0.16 -1.58 6.23
N PHE A 11 0.39 -0.96 7.39
CA PHE A 11 -0.24 0.33 7.71
C PHE A 11 0.20 1.44 6.75
N GLN A 12 1.49 1.46 6.39
CA GLN A 12 1.97 2.44 5.43
C GLN A 12 1.40 2.20 4.02
N PHE A 13 1.25 0.94 3.61
CA PHE A 13 0.62 0.56 2.36
C PHE A 13 -0.83 1.07 2.31
N LEU A 14 -1.64 0.79 3.34
CA LEU A 14 -3.01 1.28 3.43
C LEU A 14 -3.09 2.81 3.35
N GLN A 15 -2.22 3.53 4.07
CA GLN A 15 -2.17 4.99 3.99
C GLN A 15 -1.76 5.50 2.60
N GLU A 16 -0.86 4.82 1.90
CA GLU A 16 -0.45 5.20 0.55
C GLU A 16 -1.53 4.91 -0.49
N VAL A 17 -2.31 3.84 -0.29
CA VAL A 17 -3.50 3.54 -1.10
C VAL A 17 -4.53 4.64 -0.87
N GLU A 18 -4.92 4.91 0.38
CA GLU A 18 -5.92 5.93 0.73
C GLU A 18 -5.54 7.34 0.25
N LYS A 19 -4.28 7.76 0.44
CA LYS A 19 -3.78 9.06 -0.09
C LYS A 19 -3.75 9.13 -1.62
N GLY A 20 -3.65 7.98 -2.27
CA GLY A 20 -3.65 7.87 -3.73
C GLY A 20 -5.05 7.98 -4.33
N MET A 21 -6.09 7.88 -3.50
CA MET A 21 -7.47 7.90 -3.94
C MET A 21 -7.94 9.31 -4.30
N SER A 22 -8.58 9.44 -5.46
CA SER A 22 -9.28 10.68 -5.86
C SER A 22 -10.66 10.79 -5.21
N LYS A 23 -11.26 11.99 -5.19
CA LYS A 23 -12.68 12.20 -4.82
C LYS A 23 -13.64 11.36 -5.68
N GLU A 24 -13.21 10.95 -6.86
CA GLU A 24 -13.98 10.08 -7.75
C GLU A 24 -14.13 8.65 -7.22
N GLU A 25 -13.35 8.24 -6.23
CA GLU A 25 -13.38 6.91 -5.62
C GLU A 25 -14.34 6.84 -4.41
N GLU A 26 -14.92 7.99 -4.03
CA GLU A 26 -16.13 8.06 -3.20
C GLU A 26 -17.39 7.60 -3.96
N LYS A 27 -17.28 7.39 -5.29
CA LYS A 27 -18.37 6.85 -6.09
C LYS A 27 -18.77 5.48 -5.56
N GLN A 28 -20.09 5.26 -5.50
CA GLN A 28 -20.65 4.02 -5.03
C GLN A 28 -20.39 2.90 -6.03
N VAL A 29 -20.00 1.75 -5.50
CA VAL A 29 -19.89 0.49 -6.21
C VAL A 29 -21.01 -0.41 -5.73
N MET A 30 -21.69 -1.04 -6.69
CA MET A 30 -22.72 -2.03 -6.41
C MET A 30 -22.06 -3.40 -6.31
N ILE A 31 -22.10 -3.98 -5.12
CA ILE A 31 -21.68 -5.38 -4.94
C ILE A 31 -22.83 -6.27 -5.39
N GLU A 32 -22.66 -6.92 -6.53
CA GLU A 32 -23.65 -7.85 -7.07
C GLU A 32 -23.57 -9.22 -6.38
N LYS A 33 -24.71 -9.95 -6.42
CA LYS A 33 -24.87 -11.30 -5.83
C LYS A 33 -24.73 -11.34 -4.31
N ALA A 34 -25.03 -10.23 -3.63
CA ALA A 34 -25.24 -10.25 -2.20
C ALA A 34 -26.69 -10.66 -1.89
N ILE A 35 -26.86 -11.58 -0.95
CA ILE A 35 -28.18 -12.08 -0.53
C ILE A 35 -28.47 -11.53 0.86
N ASN A 36 -29.61 -10.87 1.01
CA ASN A 36 -30.10 -10.52 2.34
C ASN A 36 -30.67 -11.77 3.00
N LEU A 37 -29.97 -12.37 3.96
CA LEU A 37 -30.39 -13.61 4.62
C LEU A 37 -31.74 -13.49 5.37
N LYS A 38 -32.15 -12.28 5.73
CA LYS A 38 -33.43 -12.03 6.41
C LYS A 38 -34.60 -11.96 5.43
N LEU A 39 -34.37 -11.39 4.25
CA LEU A 39 -35.38 -11.20 3.20
C LEU A 39 -35.32 -12.26 2.09
N MET A 40 -34.26 -13.07 2.07
CA MET A 40 -33.96 -14.09 1.06
C MET A 40 -34.02 -13.58 -0.39
N CYS A 41 -33.72 -12.30 -0.61
CA CYS A 41 -33.71 -11.66 -1.94
C CYS A 41 -32.33 -11.13 -2.29
N ASP A 42 -32.11 -10.96 -3.60
CA ASP A 42 -30.95 -10.24 -4.13
C ASP A 42 -30.97 -8.80 -3.60
N TYR A 43 -29.89 -8.43 -2.94
CA TYR A 43 -29.72 -7.12 -2.32
C TYR A 43 -28.43 -6.52 -2.85
N ALA A 44 -28.47 -5.26 -3.25
CA ALA A 44 -27.26 -4.55 -3.60
C ALA A 44 -26.78 -3.76 -2.38
N VAL A 45 -25.54 -4.01 -1.97
CA VAL A 45 -24.88 -3.21 -0.94
C VAL A 45 -24.11 -2.11 -1.64
N SER A 46 -24.40 -0.85 -1.29
CA SER A 46 -23.62 0.30 -1.73
C SER A 46 -22.44 0.49 -0.77
N CYS A 47 -21.23 0.34 -1.29
CA CYS A 47 -20.00 0.75 -0.62
C CYS A 47 -19.28 1.76 -1.52
N SER A 48 -18.44 2.64 -0.97
CA SER A 48 -17.54 3.40 -1.84
C SER A 48 -16.52 2.45 -2.46
N TYR A 49 -15.99 2.81 -3.63
CA TYR A 49 -14.89 2.06 -4.25
C TYR A 49 -13.70 1.94 -3.29
N GLY A 50 -13.39 3.04 -2.61
CA GLY A 50 -12.39 3.10 -1.54
C GLY A 50 -12.57 2.06 -0.44
N ASP A 51 -13.76 1.97 0.12
CA ASP A 51 -14.05 1.02 1.20
C ASP A 51 -13.77 -0.42 0.75
N ILE A 52 -14.16 -0.78 -0.47
CA ILE A 52 -13.93 -2.12 -1.01
C ILE A 52 -12.44 -2.38 -1.24
N VAL A 53 -11.70 -1.40 -1.76
CA VAL A 53 -10.24 -1.49 -1.89
C VAL A 53 -9.58 -1.72 -0.53
N LEU A 54 -9.96 -0.95 0.49
CA LEU A 54 -9.41 -1.11 1.85
C LEU A 54 -9.75 -2.49 2.45
N ILE A 55 -10.97 -2.99 2.23
CA ILE A 55 -11.37 -4.34 2.67
C ILE A 55 -10.51 -5.40 1.97
N ILE A 56 -10.29 -5.28 0.65
CA ILE A 56 -9.43 -6.21 -0.10
C ILE A 56 -8.02 -6.19 0.48
N CYS A 57 -7.42 -5.01 0.64
CA CYS A 57 -6.08 -4.85 1.20
C CYS A 57 -5.98 -5.48 2.60
N MET A 58 -6.93 -5.19 3.49
CA MET A 58 -6.95 -5.76 4.83
C MET A 58 -7.06 -7.29 4.83
N LEU A 59 -7.84 -7.88 3.93
CA LEU A 59 -7.95 -9.34 3.83
C LEU A 59 -6.63 -9.98 3.40
N HIS A 60 -5.95 -9.43 2.39
CA HIS A 60 -4.64 -9.93 1.95
C HIS A 60 -3.59 -9.80 3.07
N ASP A 61 -3.54 -8.64 3.74
CA ASP A 61 -2.57 -8.38 4.81
C ASP A 61 -2.84 -9.28 6.03
N TYR A 62 -4.11 -9.49 6.38
CA TYR A 62 -4.50 -10.41 7.46
C TYR A 62 -4.12 -11.86 7.15
N VAL A 63 -4.34 -12.33 5.92
CA VAL A 63 -3.91 -13.67 5.51
C VAL A 63 -2.39 -13.80 5.60
N LYS A 64 -1.62 -12.82 5.08
CA LYS A 64 -0.15 -12.82 5.19
C LYS A 64 0.32 -12.88 6.64
N MET A 65 -0.31 -12.11 7.53
CA MET A 65 0.01 -12.14 8.95
C MET A 65 -0.30 -13.50 9.58
N LEU A 66 -1.44 -14.11 9.24
CA LEU A 66 -1.80 -15.43 9.76
C LEU A 66 -0.92 -16.55 9.19
N ASP A 67 -0.46 -16.44 7.94
CA ASP A 67 0.52 -17.37 7.36
C ASP A 67 1.82 -17.42 8.19
N GLU A 68 2.21 -16.30 8.82
CA GLU A 68 3.36 -16.25 9.73
C GLU A 68 3.04 -16.73 11.15
N LEU A 69 1.87 -16.37 11.69
CA LEU A 69 1.52 -16.61 13.10
C LEU A 69 0.96 -18.01 13.35
N ARG A 70 0.36 -18.64 12.34
CA ARG A 70 -0.42 -19.87 12.46
C ARG A 70 -0.10 -20.85 11.33
N ALA A 71 1.17 -20.92 10.94
CA ALA A 71 1.63 -21.82 9.89
C ALA A 71 1.30 -23.30 10.18
N ASP A 72 1.29 -23.69 11.45
CA ASP A 72 1.04 -25.04 11.96
C ASP A 72 -0.44 -25.34 12.26
N ASP A 73 -1.32 -24.34 12.21
CA ASP A 73 -2.75 -24.52 12.44
C ASP A 73 -3.41 -25.17 11.21
N ILE A 74 -3.73 -26.46 11.33
CA ILE A 74 -4.34 -27.28 10.28
C ILE A 74 -5.68 -26.70 9.83
N GLN A 75 -6.50 -26.18 10.74
CA GLN A 75 -7.82 -25.66 10.40
C GLN A 75 -7.69 -24.35 9.61
N TYR A 76 -6.74 -23.50 9.99
CA TYR A 76 -6.42 -22.30 9.24
C TYR A 76 -5.95 -22.63 7.82
N GLN A 77 -4.95 -23.50 7.69
CA GLN A 77 -4.35 -23.87 6.40
C GLN A 77 -5.35 -24.56 5.47
N ALA A 78 -6.15 -25.50 6.00
CA ALA A 78 -7.08 -26.28 5.20
C ALA A 78 -8.32 -25.49 4.75
N TYR A 79 -8.77 -24.51 5.55
CA TYR A 79 -10.05 -23.84 5.30
C TYR A 79 -9.96 -22.32 5.24
N TYR A 80 -9.55 -21.68 6.34
CA TYR A 80 -9.69 -20.23 6.49
C TYR A 80 -8.80 -19.45 5.52
N ARG A 81 -7.55 -19.89 5.31
CA ARG A 81 -6.63 -19.26 4.36
C ARG A 81 -7.27 -19.14 2.97
N LYS A 82 -7.75 -20.27 2.42
CA LYS A 82 -8.40 -20.31 1.10
C LYS A 82 -9.71 -19.53 1.07
N LYS A 83 -10.48 -19.53 2.16
CA LYS A 83 -11.74 -18.80 2.25
C LYS A 83 -11.52 -17.28 2.20
N PHE A 84 -10.55 -16.75 2.94
CA PHE A 84 -10.25 -15.33 2.95
C PHE A 84 -9.70 -14.86 1.60
N MET A 85 -8.74 -15.58 1.01
CA MET A 85 -8.21 -15.23 -0.31
C MET A 85 -9.31 -15.23 -1.38
N LYS A 86 -10.16 -16.27 -1.43
CA LYS A 86 -11.30 -16.30 -2.37
C LYS A 86 -12.28 -15.14 -2.19
N MET A 87 -12.47 -14.64 -0.96
CA MET A 87 -13.32 -13.47 -0.73
C MET A 87 -12.66 -12.21 -1.25
N ALA A 88 -11.36 -12.02 -0.99
CA ALA A 88 -10.60 -10.89 -1.52
C ALA A 88 -10.57 -10.90 -3.06
N ASP A 89 -10.22 -12.04 -3.67
CA ASP A 89 -10.18 -12.21 -5.13
C ASP A 89 -11.53 -11.88 -5.78
N ARG A 90 -12.64 -12.30 -5.17
CA ARG A 90 -13.98 -12.03 -5.69
C ARG A 90 -14.32 -10.54 -5.63
N LEU A 91 -14.00 -9.87 -4.52
CA LEU A 91 -14.22 -8.43 -4.39
C LEU A 91 -13.34 -7.65 -5.37
N ALA A 92 -12.05 -8.01 -5.46
CA ALA A 92 -11.09 -7.41 -6.39
C ALA A 92 -11.55 -7.54 -7.84
N ALA A 93 -11.99 -8.73 -8.25
CA ALA A 93 -12.50 -8.98 -9.60
C ALA A 93 -13.77 -8.17 -9.92
N GLN A 94 -14.67 -7.97 -8.95
CA GLN A 94 -15.89 -7.17 -9.16
C GLN A 94 -15.60 -5.69 -9.42
N ILE A 95 -14.50 -5.17 -8.86
CA ILE A 95 -14.11 -3.77 -8.98
C ILE A 95 -12.92 -3.53 -9.93
N CYS A 96 -12.44 -4.59 -10.60
CA CYS A 96 -11.24 -4.58 -11.45
C CYS A 96 -9.98 -4.03 -10.74
N TYR A 97 -9.80 -4.36 -9.47
CA TYR A 97 -8.66 -3.93 -8.66
C TYR A 97 -7.55 -4.98 -8.63
N ASP A 98 -6.30 -4.56 -8.87
CA ASP A 98 -5.10 -5.39 -8.77
C ASP A 98 -4.31 -5.04 -7.49
N TYR A 99 -4.37 -5.93 -6.50
CA TYR A 99 -3.68 -5.76 -5.22
C TYR A 99 -2.15 -5.88 -5.38
N ASP A 100 -1.65 -6.78 -6.22
CA ASP A 100 -0.21 -7.02 -6.35
C ASP A 100 0.47 -5.83 -7.05
N GLU A 101 -0.17 -5.25 -8.06
CA GLU A 101 0.29 -4.01 -8.69
C GLU A 101 0.34 -2.86 -7.68
N ALA A 102 -0.68 -2.73 -6.83
CA ALA A 102 -0.73 -1.69 -5.80
C ALA A 102 0.42 -1.84 -4.79
N VAL A 103 0.70 -3.06 -4.33
CA VAL A 103 1.82 -3.35 -3.42
C VAL A 103 3.16 -3.01 -4.06
N GLU A 104 3.40 -3.42 -5.31
CA GLU A 104 4.66 -3.10 -5.99
C GLU A 104 4.84 -1.60 -6.21
N LYS A 105 3.77 -0.87 -6.53
CA LYS A 105 3.79 0.59 -6.65
C LYS A 105 4.16 1.24 -5.31
N CYS A 106 3.61 0.76 -4.20
CA CYS A 106 3.95 1.22 -2.85
C CYS A 106 5.41 0.92 -2.50
N ARG A 107 5.86 -0.31 -2.73
CA ARG A 107 7.25 -0.72 -2.46
C ARG A 107 8.27 0.12 -3.23
N LYS A 108 7.99 0.43 -4.51
CA LYS A 108 8.83 1.33 -5.32
C LYS A 108 8.86 2.76 -4.77
N LYS A 109 7.76 3.27 -4.22
CA LYS A 109 7.73 4.60 -3.58
C LYS A 109 8.54 4.62 -2.29
N GLN A 110 8.48 3.56 -1.48
CA GLN A 110 9.28 3.43 -0.27
C GLN A 110 10.77 3.37 -0.58
N GLN A 111 11.19 2.52 -1.52
CA GLN A 111 12.58 2.44 -1.97
C GLN A 111 13.10 3.79 -2.47
N LYS A 112 12.27 4.56 -3.19
CA LYS A 112 12.62 5.93 -3.61
C LYS A 112 12.78 6.90 -2.42
N LYS A 113 11.90 6.84 -1.42
CA LYS A 113 12.00 7.68 -0.22
C LYS A 113 13.26 7.35 0.60
N GLU A 114 13.56 6.07 0.78
CA GLU A 114 14.78 5.60 1.46
C GLU A 114 16.04 6.01 0.68
N SER A 115 16.03 5.88 -0.65
CA SER A 115 17.15 6.34 -1.49
C SER A 115 17.33 7.86 -1.47
N ASN A 116 16.25 8.64 -1.35
CA ASN A 116 16.33 10.11 -1.26
C ASN A 116 16.67 10.61 0.15
N SER A 117 16.45 9.82 1.21
CA SER A 117 16.92 10.19 2.55
C SER A 117 18.45 10.14 2.67
N ASP A 118 19.12 9.36 1.82
CA ASP A 118 20.59 9.29 1.75
C ASP A 118 21.23 10.36 0.84
N VAL A 119 20.40 11.17 0.15
CA VAL A 119 20.86 12.30 -0.71
C VAL A 119 20.77 13.64 0.02
N GLY A 120 20.52 13.64 1.34
CA GLY A 120 20.45 14.85 2.16
C GLY A 120 21.81 15.47 2.49
N GLU A 121 22.88 14.69 2.54
CA GLU A 121 24.21 15.18 2.95
C GLU A 121 25.06 15.62 1.74
N ASP A 122 24.98 14.90 0.62
CA ASP A 122 25.92 15.11 -0.48
C ASP A 122 25.50 16.24 -1.45
N GLY A 123 24.19 16.53 -1.55
CA GLY A 123 23.69 17.66 -2.34
C GLY A 123 24.07 19.03 -1.77
N LEU A 124 23.95 19.20 -0.45
CA LEU A 124 24.38 20.41 0.26
C LEU A 124 25.90 20.52 0.28
N SER A 125 26.62 19.41 0.50
CA SER A 125 28.08 19.38 0.47
C SER A 125 28.65 19.75 -0.89
N GLN A 126 28.03 19.31 -1.99
CA GLN A 126 28.43 19.70 -3.35
C GLN A 126 28.10 21.16 -3.68
N LEU A 127 27.01 21.72 -3.15
CA LEU A 127 26.68 23.14 -3.29
C LEU A 127 27.69 24.00 -2.52
N ILE A 128 27.95 23.66 -1.25
CA ILE A 128 28.96 24.34 -0.40
C ILE A 128 30.35 24.24 -1.05
N ARG A 129 30.75 23.07 -1.58
CA ARG A 129 32.03 22.94 -2.31
C ARG A 129 32.10 23.80 -3.57
N ARG A 130 30.98 23.96 -4.31
CA ARG A 130 30.91 24.84 -5.47
C ARG A 130 31.03 26.31 -5.06
N ASP A 131 30.35 26.73 -4.00
CA ASP A 131 30.40 28.09 -3.48
C ASP A 131 31.79 28.44 -2.91
N PHE A 132 32.45 27.52 -2.21
CA PHE A 132 33.84 27.68 -1.72
C PHE A 132 34.88 27.70 -2.86
N LYS A 133 34.65 26.97 -3.96
CA LYS A 133 35.52 27.03 -5.16
C LYS A 133 35.31 28.32 -5.97
N ALA A 134 34.08 28.84 -6.01
CA ALA A 134 33.77 30.10 -6.70
C ALA A 134 34.36 31.30 -5.94
N SER A 135 34.26 31.33 -4.62
CA SER A 135 34.83 32.39 -3.77
C SER A 135 36.36 32.41 -3.77
N LYS A 136 37.03 31.26 -3.77
CA LYS A 136 38.50 31.20 -3.93
C LYS A 136 39.03 31.62 -5.31
N LYS A 137 38.18 31.66 -6.34
CA LYS A 137 38.59 32.09 -7.69
C LYS A 137 38.50 33.61 -7.88
N ASN A 138 37.78 34.31 -7.00
CA ASN A 138 37.64 35.77 -7.03
C ASN A 138 38.64 36.53 -6.14
N GLU A 139 39.39 35.87 -5.26
CA GLU A 139 40.38 36.52 -4.38
C GLU A 139 41.84 36.30 -4.82
N GLY A 140 42.06 35.76 -6.02
CA GLY A 140 43.40 35.44 -6.56
C GLY A 140 43.76 36.17 -7.85
N GLY A 141 43.12 37.30 -8.15
CA GLY A 141 43.34 38.02 -9.39
C GLY A 141 42.85 39.45 -9.34
N GLU A 142 43.51 40.28 -8.53
CA GLU A 142 43.73 41.69 -8.80
C GLU A 142 44.99 42.11 -8.01
N GLU A 143 45.79 42.94 -8.68
CA GLU A 143 47.21 43.26 -8.50
C GLU A 143 47.65 43.79 -7.13
#